data_AF-A0A7G9YD45-F1
#
_entry.id   AF-A0A7G9YD45-F1
#
_cell.length_a   1.000
_cell.length_b   1.000
_cell.length_c   1.000
_cell.angle_alpha   90.00
_cell.angle_beta   90.00
_cell.angle_gamma   90.00
#
_symmetry.space_group_name_H-M   'P 1'
#
loop_
_entity.id
_entity.type
_entity.pdbx_description
1 polymer ?
#
loop_
_entity_poly.entity_id
_entity_poly.type
_entity_poly.pdbx_seq_one_letter_code
_entity_poly.pdbx_strand_id
1 'polypeptide(L)'
;MKQINNNWKSTSVGDILALKYGKGLPKRQRIEGEYPVIGSGGVVGYHHEPLVKGPGIIVGRKGSIGTVHFEKHDFFPIDTVFYVEPKSSDYDIRFIYYLLLRSNFSTLNSDAAVPGLNRDTAHLQPCRVPPPPPSAKSPPSSEPMTT
;
A
#
# COMPACT_ATOMS: atom_id res chain seq x y z
N MET A 1 18.64 24.85 -16.47
CA MET A 1 18.15 23.46 -16.53
C MET A 1 18.63 22.72 -15.28
N LYS A 2 17.73 22.22 -14.42
CA LYS A 2 18.13 21.36 -13.29
C LYS A 2 18.50 19.98 -13.86
N GLN A 3 19.73 19.52 -13.62
CA GLN A 3 20.09 18.13 -13.89
C GLN A 3 19.17 17.21 -13.09
N ILE A 4 18.46 16.33 -13.78
CA ILE A 4 17.77 15.20 -13.16
C ILE A 4 18.85 14.14 -12.95
N ASN A 5 19.39 14.06 -11.74
CA ASN A 5 20.34 13.00 -11.39
C ASN A 5 19.61 11.66 -11.50
N ASN A 6 20.02 10.84 -12.46
CA ASN A 6 19.37 9.59 -12.86
C ASN A 6 19.61 8.42 -11.88
N ASN A 7 19.84 8.71 -10.60
CA ASN A 7 20.32 7.75 -9.60
C ASN A 7 19.19 6.93 -8.98
N TRP A 8 18.41 6.23 -9.81
CA TRP A 8 17.42 5.26 -9.33
C TRP A 8 18.12 4.13 -8.58
N LYS A 9 17.62 3.81 -7.38
CA LYS A 9 18.15 2.75 -6.53
C LYS A 9 17.36 1.46 -6.74
N SER A 10 18.06 0.34 -6.90
CA SER A 10 17.46 -1.00 -6.86
C SER A 10 17.16 -1.39 -5.41
N THR A 11 15.96 -1.91 -5.16
CA THR A 11 15.48 -2.33 -3.83
C THR A 11 14.38 -3.39 -4.02
N SER A 12 13.70 -3.81 -2.95
CA SER A 12 12.53 -4.69 -3.01
C SER A 12 11.26 -3.97 -2.55
N VAL A 13 10.09 -4.50 -2.93
CA VAL A 13 8.79 -4.00 -2.44
C VAL A 13 8.75 -3.99 -0.91
N GLY A 14 9.26 -5.04 -0.27
CA GLY A 14 9.31 -5.18 1.18
C GLY A 14 10.16 -4.14 1.88
N ASP A 15 11.14 -3.52 1.20
CA ASP A 15 11.93 -2.42 1.77
C ASP A 15 11.14 -1.11 1.81
N ILE A 16 10.21 -0.93 0.87
CA ILE A 16 9.44 0.31 0.71
C ILE A 16 8.16 0.32 1.55
N LEU A 17 7.50 -0.84 1.68
CA LEU A 17 6.19 -0.95 2.32
C LEU A 17 6.00 -2.28 3.03
N ALA A 18 5.01 -2.32 3.92
CA ALA A 18 4.45 -3.53 4.48
C ALA A 18 3.09 -3.85 3.85
N LEU A 19 2.82 -5.14 3.67
CA LEU A 19 1.50 -5.65 3.28
C LEU A 19 0.84 -6.22 4.54
N LYS A 20 -0.23 -5.57 4.99
CA LYS A 20 -1.01 -5.96 6.16
C LYS A 20 -2.25 -6.72 5.74
N TYR A 21 -2.65 -7.72 6.50
CA TYR A 21 -3.85 -8.50 6.22
C TYR A 21 -5.11 -7.67 6.49
N GLY A 22 -6.08 -7.74 5.58
CA GLY A 22 -7.44 -7.33 5.91
C GLY A 22 -8.07 -8.23 6.97
N LYS A 23 -9.25 -7.84 7.47
CA LYS A 23 -9.94 -8.52 8.58
C LYS A 23 -11.23 -9.18 8.11
N GLY A 24 -11.61 -10.31 8.72
CA GLY A 24 -12.88 -10.95 8.41
C GLY A 24 -14.06 -10.03 8.74
N LEU A 25 -14.89 -9.74 7.74
CA LEU A 25 -16.15 -9.01 7.89
C LEU A 25 -17.22 -9.58 6.93
N PRO A 26 -17.75 -10.77 7.23
CA PRO A 26 -18.78 -11.42 6.43
C PRO A 26 -20.04 -10.57 6.32
N LYS A 27 -20.78 -10.70 5.21
CA LYS A 27 -21.94 -9.85 4.89
C LYS A 27 -22.95 -9.72 6.03
N ARG A 28 -23.21 -10.80 6.77
CA ARG A 28 -24.14 -10.83 7.92
C ARG A 28 -23.74 -9.99 9.13
N GLN A 29 -22.45 -9.63 9.24
CA GLN A 29 -21.92 -8.78 10.33
C GLN A 29 -21.77 -7.32 9.90
N ARG A 30 -22.09 -6.99 8.64
CA ARG A 30 -22.00 -5.62 8.15
C ARG A 30 -23.22 -4.85 8.60
N ILE A 31 -22.97 -3.78 9.34
CA ILE A 31 -23.93 -2.72 9.64
C ILE A 31 -23.82 -1.67 8.55
N GLU A 32 -24.96 -1.20 8.03
CA GLU A 32 -25.04 -0.16 7.01
C GLU A 32 -24.26 1.11 7.41
N GLY A 33 -23.56 1.71 6.44
CA GLY A 33 -22.72 2.87 6.68
C GLY A 33 -22.01 3.34 5.41
N GLU A 34 -21.09 4.27 5.55
CA GLU A 34 -20.45 4.97 4.43
C GLU A 34 -19.10 4.40 4.00
N TYR A 35 -18.45 3.58 4.84
CA TYR A 35 -17.09 3.11 4.55
C TYR A 35 -17.12 1.89 3.63
N PRO A 36 -16.44 1.95 2.46
CA PRO A 36 -16.40 0.83 1.54
C PRO A 36 -15.69 -0.38 2.17
N VAL A 37 -16.31 -1.55 2.02
CA VAL A 37 -15.72 -2.84 2.34
C VAL A 37 -15.08 -3.37 1.06
N ILE A 38 -13.76 -3.58 1.09
CA ILE A 38 -12.96 -3.84 -0.12
C ILE A 38 -12.37 -5.25 -0.08
N GLY A 39 -12.74 -6.06 -1.07
CA GLY A 39 -12.15 -7.37 -1.35
C GLY A 39 -11.28 -7.34 -2.60
N SER A 40 -10.76 -8.49 -3.04
CA SER A 40 -9.84 -8.55 -4.19
C SER A 40 -10.47 -8.05 -5.49
N GLY A 41 -11.79 -8.15 -5.64
CA GLY A 41 -12.53 -7.64 -6.79
C GLY A 41 -12.89 -6.15 -6.71
N GLY A 42 -12.46 -5.43 -5.68
CA GLY A 42 -12.87 -4.05 -5.40
C GLY A 42 -13.94 -3.96 -4.30
N VAL A 43 -14.82 -2.97 -4.38
CA VAL A 43 -15.87 -2.73 -3.38
C VAL A 43 -16.91 -3.85 -3.40
N VAL A 44 -17.17 -4.46 -2.24
CA VAL A 44 -18.11 -5.58 -2.06
C VAL A 44 -19.25 -5.27 -1.09
N GLY A 45 -19.41 -4.01 -0.71
CA GLY A 45 -20.42 -3.51 0.21
C GLY A 45 -19.88 -2.35 1.04
N TYR A 46 -20.62 -1.99 2.08
CA TYR A 46 -20.28 -0.88 2.99
C TYR A 46 -20.43 -1.30 4.45
N HIS A 47 -19.75 -0.56 5.33
CA HIS A 47 -19.82 -0.73 6.77
C HIS A 47 -19.80 0.63 7.49
N HIS A 48 -20.39 0.68 8.69
CA HIS A 48 -20.38 1.87 9.54
C HIS A 48 -19.02 2.22 10.17
N GLU A 49 -18.07 1.28 10.18
CA GLU A 49 -16.74 1.50 10.76
C GLU A 49 -15.66 1.14 9.74
N PRO A 50 -14.64 1.99 9.56
CA PRO A 50 -13.49 1.65 8.76
C PRO A 50 -12.46 0.89 9.60
N LEU A 51 -11.59 0.13 8.94
CA LEU A 51 -10.42 -0.46 9.59
C LEU A 51 -9.14 0.33 9.29
N VAL A 52 -9.10 1.00 8.14
CA VAL A 52 -7.94 1.75 7.65
C VAL A 52 -8.36 3.16 7.31
N LYS A 53 -7.60 4.14 7.81
CA LYS A 53 -7.76 5.55 7.42
C LYS A 53 -7.16 5.79 6.03
N GLY A 54 -7.91 6.46 5.17
CA GLY A 54 -7.52 6.76 3.81
C GLY A 54 -6.68 8.03 3.67
N PRO A 55 -6.18 8.30 2.46
CA PRO A 55 -6.20 7.42 1.29
C PRO A 55 -5.28 6.20 1.44
N GLY A 56 -5.57 5.09 0.76
CA GLY A 56 -4.81 3.85 0.89
C GLY A 56 -4.81 2.96 -0.36
N ILE A 57 -3.93 1.96 -0.35
CA ILE A 57 -3.78 0.99 -1.44
C ILE A 57 -4.18 -0.40 -0.95
N ILE A 58 -4.91 -1.12 -1.78
CA ILE A 58 -5.39 -2.48 -1.53
C ILE A 58 -4.82 -3.41 -2.60
N VAL A 59 -4.27 -4.54 -2.17
CA VAL A 59 -3.71 -5.58 -3.06
C VAL A 59 -4.49 -6.87 -2.93
N GLY A 60 -5.03 -7.38 -4.04
CA GLY A 60 -5.77 -8.64 -4.07
C GLY A 60 -4.88 -9.84 -3.71
N ARG A 61 -5.28 -10.60 -2.68
CA ARG A 61 -4.51 -11.75 -2.18
C ARG A 61 -5.15 -13.09 -2.54
N LYS A 62 -6.48 -13.19 -2.51
CA LYS A 62 -7.25 -14.41 -2.84
C LYS A 62 -8.34 -14.10 -3.86
N GLY A 63 -8.59 -15.01 -4.81
CA GLY A 63 -9.53 -14.78 -5.92
C GLY A 63 -8.89 -13.94 -7.02
N SER A 64 -9.17 -12.64 -7.06
CA SER A 64 -8.53 -11.69 -8.01
C SER A 64 -7.14 -11.28 -7.56
N ILE A 65 -6.20 -12.23 -7.62
CA ILE A 65 -4.83 -12.12 -7.12
C ILE A 65 -4.05 -11.05 -7.88
N GLY A 66 -3.31 -10.21 -7.15
CA GLY A 66 -2.40 -9.20 -7.71
C GLY A 66 -3.09 -7.95 -8.26
N THR A 67 -4.41 -7.85 -8.14
CA THR A 67 -5.13 -6.58 -8.39
C THR A 67 -4.63 -5.50 -7.42
N VAL A 68 -4.57 -4.26 -7.89
CA VAL A 68 -4.13 -3.11 -7.08
C VAL A 68 -5.19 -2.01 -7.20
N HIS A 69 -5.83 -1.69 -6.07
CA HIS A 69 -6.86 -0.65 -5.98
C HIS A 69 -6.35 0.52 -5.15
N PHE A 70 -6.79 1.72 -5.48
CA PHE A 70 -6.52 2.93 -4.72
C PHE A 70 -7.84 3.47 -4.17
N GLU A 71 -7.96 3.54 -2.84
CA GLU A 71 -9.13 4.10 -2.18
C GLU A 71 -8.79 5.49 -1.62
N LYS A 72 -9.67 6.45 -1.87
CA LYS A 72 -9.47 7.86 -1.48
C LYS A 72 -9.96 8.14 -0.07
N HIS A 73 -10.90 7.35 0.43
CA HIS A 73 -11.54 7.52 1.72
C HIS A 73 -11.08 6.46 2.72
N ASP A 74 -11.55 6.57 3.96
CA ASP A 74 -11.42 5.50 4.94
C ASP A 74 -12.16 4.25 4.47
N PHE A 75 -11.65 3.06 4.78
CA PHE A 75 -12.16 1.82 4.21
C PHE A 75 -11.94 0.60 5.12
N PHE A 76 -12.62 -0.50 4.77
CA PHE A 76 -12.48 -1.78 5.45
C PHE A 76 -11.96 -2.86 4.49
N PRO A 77 -10.65 -3.15 4.45
CA PRO A 77 -10.11 -4.27 3.69
C PRO A 77 -10.44 -5.60 4.35
N ILE A 78 -11.00 -6.55 3.59
CA ILE A 78 -11.34 -7.88 4.11
C ILE A 78 -10.21 -8.90 3.95
N ASP A 79 -10.36 -10.07 4.55
CA ASP A 79 -9.36 -11.16 4.62
C ASP A 79 -8.85 -11.69 3.26
N THR A 80 -9.54 -11.36 2.16
CA THR A 80 -9.12 -11.67 0.79
C THR A 80 -8.08 -10.72 0.22
N VAL A 81 -7.76 -9.61 0.88
CA VAL A 81 -6.80 -8.60 0.43
C VAL A 81 -5.69 -8.34 1.44
N PHE A 82 -4.63 -7.71 0.97
CA PHE A 82 -3.72 -6.91 1.78
C PHE A 82 -4.08 -5.43 1.65
N TYR A 83 -3.78 -4.64 2.67
CA TYR A 83 -3.64 -3.19 2.55
C TYR A 83 -2.18 -2.78 2.77
N VAL A 84 -1.78 -1.66 2.16
CA VAL A 84 -0.40 -1.18 2.17
C VAL A 84 -0.17 -0.22 3.32
N GLU A 85 0.93 -0.42 4.05
CA GLU A 85 1.47 0.53 5.01
C GLU A 85 2.88 0.95 4.55
N PRO A 86 3.10 2.21 4.12
CA PRO A 86 4.43 2.70 3.79
C PRO A 86 5.40 2.61 4.98
N LYS A 87 6.65 2.19 4.74
CA LYS A 87 7.67 2.10 5.82
C LYS A 87 8.35 3.44 6.12
N SER A 88 8.30 4.38 5.19
CA SER A 88 8.82 5.73 5.37
C SER A 88 7.93 6.76 4.66
N SER A 89 8.13 8.03 4.98
CA SER A 89 7.48 9.16 4.31
C SER A 89 8.22 9.64 3.05
N ASP A 90 9.23 8.90 2.59
CA ASP A 90 10.07 9.29 1.46
C ASP A 90 9.32 9.26 0.12
N TYR A 91 8.26 8.45 0.05
CA TYR A 91 7.47 8.23 -1.15
C TYR A 91 5.99 8.49 -0.88
N ASP A 92 5.38 9.34 -1.73
CA ASP A 92 3.93 9.59 -1.70
C ASP A 92 3.15 8.30 -2.00
N ILE A 93 2.00 8.13 -1.35
CA ILE A 93 1.16 6.92 -1.51
C ILE A 93 0.76 6.68 -2.97
N ARG A 94 0.59 7.71 -3.80
CA ARG A 94 0.30 7.56 -5.23
C ARG A 94 1.51 7.04 -6.00
N PHE A 95 2.73 7.45 -5.61
CA PHE A 95 3.94 6.84 -6.19
C PHE A 95 3.99 5.34 -5.87
N ILE A 96 3.73 4.97 -4.62
CA ILE A 96 3.69 3.56 -4.20
C ILE A 96 2.61 2.80 -4.99
N TYR A 97 1.44 3.41 -5.22
CA TYR A 97 0.40 2.81 -6.05
C TYR A 97 0.88 2.50 -7.47
N TYR A 98 1.52 3.45 -8.15
CA TYR A 98 2.07 3.22 -9.49
C TYR A 98 3.24 2.24 -9.51
N LEU A 99 4.05 2.21 -8.45
CA LEU A 99 5.09 1.21 -8.26
C LEU A 99 4.49 -0.20 -8.22
N LEU A 100 3.43 -0.38 -7.43
CA LEU A 100 2.76 -1.66 -7.26
C LEU A 100 2.02 -2.14 -8.51
N LEU A 101 1.41 -1.22 -9.28
CA LEU A 101 0.82 -1.54 -10.59
C LEU A 101 1.84 -2.15 -11.55
N ARG A 102 3.12 -1.79 -11.40
CA ARG A 102 4.22 -2.33 -12.22
C ARG A 102 4.85 -3.61 -11.68
N SER A 103 4.63 -3.96 -10.41
CA SER A 103 5.23 -5.15 -9.78
C SER A 103 4.64 -6.47 -10.29
N ASN A 104 3.59 -6.43 -11.11
CA ASN A 104 2.97 -7.58 -11.78
C ASN A 104 2.70 -8.78 -10.86
N PHE A 105 2.11 -8.53 -9.70
CA PHE A 105 1.86 -9.57 -8.68
C PHE A 105 0.98 -10.74 -9.13
N SER A 106 0.24 -10.59 -10.23
CA SER A 106 -0.59 -11.65 -10.80
C SER A 106 0.24 -12.87 -11.25
N THR A 107 1.52 -12.70 -11.58
CA THR A 107 2.41 -13.80 -11.97
C THR A 107 3.01 -14.55 -10.78
N LEU A 108 2.81 -14.05 -9.56
CA LEU A 108 3.32 -14.64 -8.31
C LEU A 108 2.31 -15.55 -7.63
N ASN A 109 1.33 -16.04 -8.40
CA ASN A 109 0.39 -17.02 -7.89
C ASN A 109 1.17 -18.27 -7.47
N SER A 110 1.17 -18.56 -6.18
CA SER A 110 1.82 -19.77 -5.67
C SER A 110 1.05 -21.00 -6.13
N ASP A 111 1.75 -22.04 -6.58
CA ASP A 111 1.23 -23.35 -7.00
C ASP A 111 0.63 -24.20 -5.84
N ALA A 112 0.19 -23.51 -4.78
CA ALA A 112 -0.46 -24.11 -3.63
C ALA A 112 -1.90 -24.51 -3.98
N ALA A 113 -2.43 -25.55 -3.29
CA ALA A 113 -3.80 -26.04 -3.45
C ALA A 113 -4.89 -24.95 -3.28
N VAL A 114 -4.55 -23.80 -2.69
CA VAL A 114 -5.36 -22.59 -2.70
C VAL A 114 -4.54 -21.47 -3.34
N PRO A 115 -4.88 -21.02 -4.56
CA PRO A 115 -4.15 -19.94 -5.23
C PRO A 115 -4.24 -18.65 -4.42
N GLY A 116 -3.10 -17.96 -4.28
CA GLY A 116 -3.03 -16.71 -3.54
C GLY A 116 -1.68 -16.01 -3.66
N LEU A 117 -1.69 -14.69 -3.41
CA LEU A 117 -0.46 -13.92 -3.28
C LEU A 117 0.19 -14.22 -1.92
N ASN A 118 1.35 -14.84 -1.94
CA ASN A 118 2.17 -14.97 -0.74
C ASN A 118 2.80 -13.60 -0.41
N ARG A 119 2.67 -13.16 0.85
CA ARG A 119 3.17 -11.87 1.30
C ARG A 119 4.69 -11.75 1.18
N ASP A 120 5.41 -12.78 1.61
CA ASP A 120 6.86 -12.76 1.68
C ASP A 120 7.43 -12.80 0.26
N THR A 121 6.83 -13.60 -0.64
CA THR A 121 7.17 -13.56 -2.08
C THR A 121 6.88 -12.20 -2.72
N ALA A 122 5.76 -11.55 -2.38
CA ALA A 122 5.45 -10.20 -2.86
C ALA A 122 6.46 -9.17 -2.34
N HIS A 123 6.90 -9.28 -1.08
CA HIS A 123 7.93 -8.41 -0.50
C HIS A 123 9.28 -8.57 -1.17
N LEU A 124 9.62 -9.76 -1.66
CA LEU A 124 10.86 -10.01 -2.39
C LEU A 124 10.87 -9.46 -3.83
N GLN A 125 9.75 -8.91 -4.33
CA GLN A 125 9.73 -8.39 -5.70
C GLN A 125 10.71 -7.24 -5.87
N PRO A 126 11.64 -7.33 -6.84
CA PRO A 126 12.59 -6.28 -7.11
C PRO A 126 11.88 -5.08 -7.71
N CYS A 127 12.27 -3.89 -7.28
CA CYS A 127 11.78 -2.65 -7.84
C CYS A 127 12.89 -1.59 -7.88
N ARG A 128 12.63 -0.48 -8.56
CA ARG A 128 13.52 0.67 -8.56
C ARG A 128 12.75 1.89 -8.11
N VAL A 129 13.41 2.69 -7.29
CA VAL A 129 12.85 3.93 -6.75
C VAL A 129 13.81 5.08 -7.01
N PRO A 130 13.30 6.30 -7.26
CA PRO A 130 14.16 7.48 -7.32
C PRO A 130 14.79 7.74 -5.95
N PRO A 131 15.86 8.54 -5.88
CA PRO A 131 16.35 9.01 -4.59
C PRO A 131 15.22 9.78 -3.87
N PRO A 132 15.13 9.67 -2.53
CA PRO A 132 14.17 10.45 -1.77
C PRO A 132 14.38 11.94 -2.05
N PRO A 133 13.32 12.76 -2.10
CA PRO A 133 13.47 14.19 -2.24
C PRO A 133 14.40 14.71 -1.13
N PRO A 134 15.27 15.70 -1.42
CA PRO A 134 16.13 16.26 -0.39
C PRO A 134 15.24 16.73 0.75
N SER A 135 15.45 16.16 1.94
CA SER A 135 14.67 16.43 3.14
C SER A 135 14.48 17.93 3.24
N ALA A 136 13.23 18.41 3.31
CA ALA A 136 12.98 19.80 3.65
C ALA A 136 13.65 20.00 5.01
N LYS A 137 14.79 20.70 5.01
CA LYS A 137 15.58 20.97 6.21
C LYS A 137 14.61 21.40 7.30
N SER A 138 14.64 20.73 8.45
CA SER A 138 14.12 21.29 9.67
C SER A 138 14.63 22.74 9.77
N PRO A 139 13.76 23.72 10.08
CA PRO A 139 14.23 25.08 10.28
C PRO A 139 15.37 25.04 11.31
N PRO A 140 16.45 25.82 11.11
CA PRO A 140 17.54 25.85 12.07
C PRO A 140 16.94 26.15 13.45
N SER A 141 17.26 25.31 14.44
CA SER A 141 16.94 25.59 15.84
C SER A 141 17.45 26.98 16.13
N SER A 142 16.55 27.91 16.46
CA SER A 142 16.93 29.23 16.96
C SER A 142 17.77 29.03 18.21
N GLU A 143 19.09 29.18 18.09
CA GLU A 143 19.95 29.34 19.26
C GLU A 143 19.49 30.61 20.00
N PRO A 144 19.33 30.56 21.33
CA PRO A 144 19.01 31.76 22.07
C PRO A 144 20.21 32.71 22.03
N MET A 145 19.99 33.94 21.56
CA MET A 145 20.93 35.05 21.75
C MET A 145 21.09 35.27 23.26
N THR A 146 22.25 34.88 23.79
CA THR A 146 22.69 35.28 25.13
C THR A 146 22.94 36.79 25.12
N THR A 147 22.27 37.52 26.01
CA THR A 147 22.63 38.88 26.42
C THR A 147 23.46 38.83 27.68
#